data_AF-A0A942SAV4-F1
#
_entry.id   AF-A0A942SAV4-F1
#
_cell.length_a   1.000
_cell.length_b   1.000
_cell.length_c   1.000
_cell.angle_alpha   90.00
_cell.angle_beta   90.00
_cell.angle_gamma   90.00
#
_symmetry.space_group_name_H-M   'P 1'
#
loop_
_entity.id
_entity.type
_entity.pdbx_description
1 polymer ?
#
loop_
_entity_poly.entity_id
_entity_poly.type
_entity_poly.pdbx_seq_one_letter_code
_entity_poly.pdbx_strand_id
1 'polypeptide(L)' 'MRLTTQQNGEHHITIPNHNPIKIGTLSSILNDVASHFNTTKDDIIRRIF' A
#
# COMPACT_ATOMS: atom_id res chain seq x y z
N MET A 1 -9.35 -8.09 3.49
CA MET A 1 -8.37 -8.71 4.41
C MET A 1 -7.52 -7.61 5.03
N ARG A 2 -7.07 -7.76 6.29
CA ARG A 2 -6.17 -6.81 6.96
C ARG A 2 -4.75 -7.37 6.94
N LEU A 3 -3.78 -6.56 6.54
CA LEU A 3 -2.35 -6.85 6.55
C LEU A 3 -1.66 -5.95 7.57
N THR A 4 -0.64 -6.48 8.23
CA THR A 4 0.17 -5.76 9.20
C THR A 4 1.65 -5.89 8.82
N THR A 5 2.40 -4.81 8.97
CA THR A 5 3.87 -4.82 8.92
C THR A 5 4.43 -4.26 10.22
N GLN A 6 5.61 -4.72 10.62
CA GLN A 6 6.40 -4.14 11.72
C GLN A 6 7.61 -3.33 11.21
N GLN A 7 7.81 -3.29 9.89
CA GLN A 7 8.91 -2.54 9.29
C GLN A 7 8.62 -1.04 9.35
N ASN A 8 9.58 -0.25 9.83
CA ASN A 8 9.43 1.19 10.06
C ASN A 8 8.31 1.53 11.07
N GLY A 9 8.06 0.63 12.03
CA GLY A 9 6.95 0.72 12.96
C GLY A 9 5.78 -0.20 12.57
N GLU A 10 4.80 -0.31 13.46
CA GLU A 10 3.59 -1.08 13.21
C GLU A 10 2.65 -0.31 12.28
N HIS A 11 2.21 -0.95 11.19
CA HIS A 11 1.25 -0.37 10.27
C HIS A 11 0.24 -1.40 9.79
N HIS A 12 -1.00 -0.95 9.62
CA HIS A 12 -2.15 -1.79 9.31
C HIS A 12 -2.87 -1.28 8.06
N ILE A 13 -2.98 -2.12 7.04
CA ILE A 13 -3.69 -1.80 5.79
C ILE A 13 -4.81 -2.81 5.55
N THR A 14 -5.97 -2.34 5.09
CA THR A 14 -7.06 -3.21 4.65
C THR A 14 -7.13 -3.24 3.13
N ILE A 15 -7.04 -4.45 2.56
CA ILE A 15 -7.10 -4.68 1.11
C ILE A 15 -8.38 -5.45 0.76
N PRO A 16 -9.13 -5.03 -0.28
CA PRO A 16 -10.26 -5.81 -0.80
C PRO A 16 -9.83 -7.20 -1.27
N ASN A 17 -10.63 -8.22 -0.97
CA ASN A 17 -10.37 -9.60 -1.38
C ASN A 17 -11.22 -9.98 -2.61
N HIS A 18 -11.10 -9.22 -3.69
CA HIS A 18 -11.74 -9.52 -4.96
C HIS A 18 -10.89 -9.02 -6.13
N ASN A 19 -11.03 -9.64 -7.29
CA ASN A 19 -10.36 -9.23 -8.53
C ASN A 19 -11.44 -8.91 -9.58
N PRO A 20 -11.43 -7.74 -10.23
CA PRO A 20 -10.41 -6.69 -10.19
C PRO A 20 -10.55 -5.75 -8.98
N ILE A 21 -9.42 -5.15 -8.56
CA ILE A 21 -9.41 -4.02 -7.64
C ILE A 21 -9.59 -2.74 -8.45
N LYS A 22 -10.47 -1.83 -7.99
CA LYS A 22 -10.66 -0.53 -8.64
C LYS A 22 -9.35 0.27 -8.60
N ILE A 23 -9.03 0.95 -9.69
CA ILE A 23 -7.77 1.70 -9.81
C ILE A 23 -7.62 2.78 -8.72
N GLY A 24 -8.71 3.43 -8.32
CA GLY A 24 -8.72 4.38 -7.21
C GLY A 24 -8.35 3.71 -5.88
N THR A 25 -8.88 2.51 -5.61
CA THR A 25 -8.55 1.76 -4.40
C THR A 25 -7.09 1.31 -4.38
N LEU A 26 -6.57 0.83 -5.52
CA LEU A 26 -5.15 0.50 -5.65
C LEU A 26 -4.27 1.73 -5.40
N SER A 27 -4.62 2.89 -5.99
CA SER A 27 -3.86 4.12 -5.77
C SER A 27 -3.91 4.59 -4.30
N SER A 28 -5.04 4.42 -3.60
CA SER A 28 -5.12 4.72 -2.18
C SER A 28 -4.23 3.80 -1.34
N ILE A 29 -4.21 2.49 -1.64
CA ILE A 29 -3.32 1.54 -0.97
C ILE A 29 -1.85 1.93 -1.18
N LEU A 30 -1.44 2.23 -2.41
CA LEU A 30 -0.06 2.63 -2.70
C LEU A 30 0.34 3.94 -2.01
N ASN A 31 -0.57 4.91 -1.93
CA ASN A 31 -0.32 6.16 -1.20
C ASN A 31 -0.15 5.92 0.30
N ASP A 32 -0.96 5.05 0.89
CA ASP A 32 -0.89 4.72 2.31
C ASP A 32 0.44 4.04 2.67
N VAL A 33 0.88 3.10 1.82
CA VAL A 33 2.22 2.47 1.93
C VAL A 33 3.33 3.51 1.80
N ALA A 34 3.25 4.39 0.80
CA ALA A 34 4.26 5.43 0.60
C ALA A 34 4.35 6.38 1.81
N SER A 35 3.21 6.77 2.38
CA SER A 35 3.14 7.58 3.59
C SER A 35 3.79 6.89 4.78
N HIS A 36 3.53 5.60 5.00
CA HIS A 36 4.13 4.84 6.11
C HIS A 36 5.66 4.76 6.01
N PHE A 37 6.19 4.57 4.79
CA PHE A 37 7.63 4.53 4.56
C PHE A 37 8.27 5.90 4.34
N ASN A 38 7.51 6.99 4.51
CA ASN A 38 7.95 8.36 4.27
C ASN A 38 8.66 8.53 2.90
N THR A 39 8.09 7.88 1.87
CA THR A 39 8.58 7.87 0.50
C THR A 39 7.48 8.31 -0.47
N THR A 40 7.78 8.31 -1.78
CA THR A 40 6.82 8.67 -2.83
C THR A 40 6.13 7.44 -3.41
N LYS A 41 4.91 7.62 -3.94
CA LYS A 41 4.21 6.57 -4.68
C LYS A 41 5.04 6.01 -5.84
N ASP A 42 5.79 6.88 -6.52
CA ASP A 42 6.65 6.50 -7.64
C ASP A 42 7.80 5.58 -7.21
N ASP A 43 8.43 5.85 -6.06
CA ASP A 43 9.45 4.98 -5.47
C ASP A 43 8.88 3.59 -5.12
N ILE A 44 7.65 3.53 -4.59
CA ILE A 44 6.98 2.26 -4.33
C ILE A 44 6.75 1.48 -5.63
N ILE A 45 6.25 2.14 -6.69
CA ILE A 45 6.00 1.52 -7.99
C ILE A 45 7.29 0.93 -8.58
N ARG A 46 8.42 1.65 -8.50
CA ARG A 46 9.73 1.17 -8.98
C ARG A 46 10.30 -0.02 -8.21
N ARG A 47 9.81 -0.30 -7.00
CA ARG A 47 10.27 -1.44 -6.19
C ARG A 47 9.50 -2.73 -6.45
N ILE A 48 8.27 -2.61 -6.95
CA ILE A 48 7.35 -3.74 -7.16
C ILE A 48 7.27 -4.19 -8.62
N PHE A 49 7.82 -3.42 -9.56
CA PHE A 49 7.93 -3.73 -10.99
C PHE A 49 9.39 -3.61 -11.44
#